data_AF-A0A0N0DTM1-F1
#
_entry.id   AF-A0A0N0DTM1-F1
#
_cell.length_a   1.000
_cell.length_b   1.000
_cell.length_c   1.000
_cell.angle_alpha   90.00
_cell.angle_beta   90.00
_cell.angle_gamma   90.00
#
_symmetry.space_group_name_H-M   'P 1'
#
loop_
_entity.id
_entity.type
_entity.pdbx_description
1 polymer ?
#
loop_
_entity_poly.entity_id
_entity_poly.type
_entity_poly.pdbx_seq_one_letter_code
_entity_poly.pdbx_strand_id
1 'polypeptide(L)'
;MCAALNPAKVQLRDRILSEAAKHVRATGFTNGALVTALKTIEDKRISDRTLADLFNRGFPIALVEYVVKSSNQAVHRELELSFSKDAVVRSIEANFENFVQGQFQLPTESDVAEKALLTKIELLKPLAALWPSAVVLEYYPSNVPYTVINTAEFVDTTVYYMERVNALSELLGPARRILKSKAMASHVQFSGTKDIAGAATSSFLKSFLHGLPLSSGPHVGHSSINPSWFLKRVQLAALYGTATASLLGDASRNAADTRALTRKVVKAVF
;
A
#
# COMPACT_ATOMS: atom_id res chain seq x y z
N MET A 1 22.22 0.74 8.52
CA MET A 1 22.69 2.03 7.96
C MET A 1 23.74 1.73 6.90
N CYS A 2 23.41 1.87 5.61
CA CYS A 2 24.44 1.86 4.56
C CYS A 2 25.13 3.22 4.59
N ALA A 3 26.46 3.26 4.50
CA ALA A 3 27.17 4.48 4.11
C ALA A 3 26.45 5.07 2.89
N ALA A 4 26.15 6.38 2.92
CA ALA A 4 25.36 7.02 1.88
C ALA A 4 26.02 6.75 0.52
N LEU A 5 25.43 5.85 -0.26
CA LEU A 5 25.88 5.57 -1.61
C LEU A 5 25.75 6.88 -2.39
N ASN A 6 26.78 7.22 -3.16
CA ASN A 6 26.72 8.32 -4.12
C ASN A 6 25.41 8.18 -4.96
N PRO A 7 24.63 9.25 -5.19
CA PRO A 7 23.39 9.21 -5.97
C PRO A 7 23.51 8.43 -7.29
N ALA A 8 24.65 8.51 -7.99
CA ALA A 8 24.90 7.75 -9.21
C ALA A 8 24.95 6.23 -8.97
N LYS A 9 25.52 5.79 -7.85
CA LYS A 9 25.55 4.36 -7.44
C LYS A 9 24.16 3.86 -7.08
N VAL A 10 23.31 4.69 -6.47
CA VAL A 10 21.91 4.34 -6.17
C VAL A 10 21.12 4.14 -7.46
N GLN A 11 21.21 5.08 -8.40
CA GLN A 11 20.54 4.97 -9.69
C GLN A 11 20.99 3.74 -10.49
N LEU A 12 22.29 3.45 -10.50
CA LEU A 12 22.82 2.26 -11.15
C LEU A 12 22.29 0.97 -10.50
N ARG A 13 22.28 0.91 -9.17
CA ARG A 13 21.71 -0.21 -8.41
C ARG A 13 20.26 -0.45 -8.78
N ASP A 14 19.43 0.59 -8.77
CA ASP A 14 18.01 0.49 -9.09
C ASP A 14 17.78 0.07 -10.54
N ARG A 15 18.60 0.56 -11.49
CA ARG A 15 18.55 0.14 -12.89
C ARG A 15 18.84 -1.36 -13.05
N ILE A 16 19.90 -1.85 -12.41
CA ILE A 16 20.27 -3.28 -12.45
C ILE A 16 19.17 -4.14 -11.83
N LEU A 17 18.67 -3.76 -10.65
CA LEU A 17 17.62 -4.51 -9.95
C LEU A 17 16.30 -4.52 -10.71
N SER A 18 15.92 -3.38 -11.32
CA SER A 18 14.73 -3.26 -12.15
C SER A 18 14.78 -4.17 -13.37
N GLU A 19 15.93 -4.23 -14.05
CA GLU A 19 16.09 -5.11 -15.20
C GLU A 19 16.11 -6.59 -14.76
N ALA A 20 16.84 -6.91 -13.70
CA ALA A 20 16.89 -8.28 -13.19
C ALA A 20 15.53 -8.82 -12.73
N ALA A 21 14.69 -7.97 -12.14
CA ALA A 21 13.34 -8.34 -11.69
C ALA A 21 12.48 -8.90 -12.85
N LYS A 22 12.70 -8.45 -14.08
CA LYS A 22 12.00 -8.94 -15.29
C LYS A 22 12.32 -10.40 -15.60
N HIS A 23 13.50 -10.87 -15.19
CA HIS A 23 14.01 -12.21 -15.51
C HIS A 23 13.80 -13.24 -14.40
N VAL A 24 13.34 -12.82 -13.20
CA VAL A 24 13.17 -13.71 -12.04
C VAL A 24 12.33 -14.95 -12.36
N ARG A 25 11.28 -14.82 -13.18
CA ARG A 25 10.43 -15.98 -13.55
C ARG A 25 11.21 -17.11 -14.26
N ALA A 26 12.27 -16.76 -14.98
CA ALA A 26 13.10 -17.72 -15.70
C ALA A 26 14.31 -18.18 -14.87
N THR A 27 14.92 -17.27 -14.11
CA THR A 27 16.22 -17.52 -13.45
C THR A 27 16.14 -17.75 -11.95
N GLY A 28 14.98 -17.49 -11.33
CA GLY A 28 14.84 -17.38 -9.88
C GLY A 28 15.54 -16.15 -9.29
N PHE A 29 15.53 -16.06 -7.97
CA PHE A 29 16.28 -15.07 -7.19
C PHE A 29 17.75 -15.50 -7.06
N THR A 30 18.47 -15.49 -8.17
CA THR A 30 19.86 -15.99 -8.25
C THR A 30 20.77 -15.01 -8.98
N ASN A 31 22.09 -15.27 -8.95
CA ASN A 31 23.05 -14.52 -9.76
C ASN A 31 22.83 -14.70 -11.28
N GLY A 32 22.06 -15.70 -11.72
CA GLY A 32 21.65 -15.83 -13.12
C GLY A 32 20.80 -14.65 -13.60
N ALA A 33 19.96 -14.09 -12.72
CA ALA A 33 19.19 -12.87 -13.01
C ALA A 33 20.12 -11.66 -13.23
N LEU A 34 21.20 -11.54 -12.43
CA LEU A 34 22.20 -10.49 -12.58
C LEU A 34 22.90 -10.59 -13.94
N VAL A 35 23.40 -11.77 -14.28
CA VAL A 35 24.10 -11.98 -15.56
C VAL A 35 23.19 -11.64 -16.74
N THR A 36 21.91 -12.00 -16.67
CA THR A 36 20.93 -11.68 -17.72
C THR A 36 20.67 -10.18 -17.79
N ALA A 37 20.47 -9.52 -16.65
CA ALA A 37 20.27 -8.06 -16.60
C ALA A 37 21.47 -7.27 -17.13
N LEU A 38 22.70 -7.68 -16.80
CA LEU A 38 23.91 -7.00 -17.25
C LEU A 38 24.12 -7.13 -18.77
N LYS A 39 23.74 -8.27 -19.36
CA LYS A 39 23.73 -8.43 -20.83
C LYS A 39 22.79 -7.43 -21.50
N THR A 40 21.64 -7.13 -20.90
CA THR A 40 20.67 -6.16 -21.43
C THR A 40 21.12 -4.69 -21.23
N ILE A 41 21.84 -4.39 -20.15
CA ILE A 41 22.21 -3.01 -19.80
C ILE A 41 23.41 -2.49 -20.61
N GLU A 42 24.25 -3.38 -21.17
CA GLU A 42 25.43 -3.08 -22.01
C GLU A 42 26.32 -1.93 -21.51
N ASP A 43 26.52 -1.80 -20.19
CA ASP A 43 27.36 -0.75 -19.62
C ASP A 43 28.76 -1.29 -19.26
N LYS A 44 29.75 -0.94 -20.09
CA LYS A 44 31.17 -1.32 -19.92
C LYS A 44 31.82 -0.77 -18.64
N ARG A 45 31.15 0.12 -17.89
CA ARG A 45 31.65 0.69 -16.63
C ARG A 45 31.35 -0.17 -15.41
N ILE A 46 30.55 -1.22 -15.56
CA ILE A 46 30.20 -2.13 -14.46
C ILE A 46 31.33 -3.15 -14.30
N SER A 47 32.18 -2.93 -13.30
CA SER A 47 33.22 -3.89 -12.88
C SER A 47 32.72 -4.79 -11.74
N ASP A 48 33.37 -5.93 -11.53
CA ASP A 48 33.08 -6.82 -10.39
C ASP A 48 33.21 -6.11 -9.04
N ARG A 49 34.20 -5.22 -8.92
CA ARG A 49 34.38 -4.37 -7.73
C ARG A 49 33.18 -3.44 -7.53
N THR A 50 32.66 -2.85 -8.61
CA THR A 50 31.45 -2.02 -8.56
C THR A 50 30.26 -2.85 -8.10
N LEU A 51 30.08 -4.07 -8.60
CA LEU A 51 28.98 -4.95 -8.21
C LEU A 51 29.06 -5.38 -6.73
N ALA A 52 30.25 -5.71 -6.24
CA ALA A 52 30.47 -6.04 -4.83
C ALA A 52 30.13 -4.86 -3.90
N ASP A 53 30.49 -3.63 -4.31
CA ASP A 53 30.14 -2.39 -3.61
C ASP A 53 28.61 -2.16 -3.58
N LEU A 54 27.91 -2.41 -4.68
CA LEU A 54 26.46 -2.19 -4.81
C LEU A 54 25.63 -3.26 -4.07
N PHE A 55 26.15 -4.48 -3.97
CA PHE A 55 25.45 -5.66 -3.45
C PHE A 55 26.24 -6.36 -2.34
N ASN A 56 26.66 -5.59 -1.33
CA ASN A 56 27.50 -6.05 -0.23
C ASN A 56 26.94 -7.25 0.58
N ARG A 57 25.61 -7.39 0.67
CA ARG A 57 24.92 -8.54 1.32
C ARG A 57 24.58 -9.67 0.34
N GLY A 58 24.99 -9.53 -0.91
CA GLY A 58 24.64 -10.43 -2.00
C GLY A 58 23.55 -9.85 -2.90
N PHE A 59 23.71 -10.10 -4.20
CA PHE A 59 22.73 -9.70 -5.21
C PHE A 59 21.36 -10.37 -5.03
N PRO A 60 21.24 -11.69 -4.73
CA PRO A 60 19.94 -12.35 -4.60
C PRO A 60 19.01 -11.68 -3.58
N ILE A 61 19.51 -11.38 -2.37
CA ILE A 61 18.71 -10.70 -1.35
C ILE A 61 18.37 -9.27 -1.76
N ALA A 62 19.29 -8.54 -2.40
CA ALA A 62 19.01 -7.20 -2.89
C ALA A 62 17.87 -7.20 -3.94
N LEU A 63 17.78 -8.25 -4.76
CA LEU A 63 16.70 -8.46 -5.72
C LEU A 63 15.37 -8.77 -5.03
N VAL A 64 15.36 -9.62 -4.01
CA VAL A 64 14.17 -9.87 -3.19
C VAL A 64 13.67 -8.56 -2.56
N GLU A 65 14.57 -7.82 -1.89
CA GLU A 65 14.23 -6.53 -1.27
C GLU A 65 13.68 -5.52 -2.28
N TYR A 66 14.22 -5.50 -3.51
CA TYR A 66 13.69 -4.66 -4.58
C TYR A 66 12.26 -5.03 -4.97
N VAL A 67 11.95 -6.32 -5.11
CA VAL A 67 10.59 -6.80 -5.40
C VAL A 67 9.63 -6.47 -4.25
N VAL A 68 10.05 -6.65 -2.99
CA VAL A 68 9.23 -6.30 -1.83
C VAL A 68 8.96 -4.79 -1.77
N LYS A 69 9.99 -3.95 -1.96
CA LYS A 69 9.85 -2.49 -1.93
C LYS A 69 9.02 -1.96 -3.10
N SER A 70 9.26 -2.44 -4.31
CA SER A 70 8.47 -2.04 -5.49
C SER A 70 7.00 -2.42 -5.33
N SER A 71 6.71 -3.58 -4.75
CA SER A 71 5.33 -3.97 -4.45
C SER A 71 4.72 -3.18 -3.28
N ASN A 72 5.49 -2.80 -2.25
CA ASN A 72 5.03 -1.85 -1.22
C ASN A 72 4.64 -0.50 -1.83
N GLN A 73 5.49 0.04 -2.71
CA GLN A 73 5.23 1.30 -3.40
C GLN A 73 4.00 1.22 -4.31
N ALA A 74 3.80 0.10 -5.00
CA ALA A 74 2.62 -0.11 -5.82
C ALA A 74 1.34 -0.15 -4.97
N VAL A 75 1.37 -0.84 -3.82
CA VAL A 75 0.24 -0.81 -2.86
C VAL A 75 -0.01 0.61 -2.36
N HIS A 76 1.03 1.34 -1.96
CA HIS A 76 0.89 2.72 -1.51
C HIS A 76 0.18 3.59 -2.55
N ARG A 77 0.58 3.51 -3.83
CA ARG A 77 -0.07 4.24 -4.93
C ARG A 77 -1.54 3.85 -5.06
N GLU A 78 -1.86 2.56 -4.99
CA GLU A 78 -3.23 2.08 -5.08
C GLU A 78 -4.11 2.59 -3.92
N LEU A 79 -3.56 2.62 -2.70
CA LEU A 79 -4.24 3.16 -1.53
C LEU A 79 -4.42 4.68 -1.63
N GLU A 80 -3.43 5.42 -2.14
CA GLU A 80 -3.57 6.86 -2.37
C GLU A 80 -4.63 7.16 -3.44
N LEU A 81 -4.68 6.37 -4.51
CA LEU A 81 -5.70 6.51 -5.55
C LEU A 81 -7.11 6.21 -5.03
N SER A 82 -7.26 5.25 -4.12
CA SER A 82 -8.55 4.76 -3.64
C SER A 82 -9.06 5.49 -2.38
N PHE A 83 -8.16 5.87 -1.48
CA PHE A 83 -8.47 6.29 -0.11
C PHE A 83 -7.78 7.60 0.31
N SER A 84 -7.25 8.38 -0.63
CA SER A 84 -6.87 9.77 -0.35
C SER A 84 -8.10 10.61 0.01
N LYS A 85 -7.87 11.74 0.71
CA LYS A 85 -8.92 12.74 0.99
C LYS A 85 -9.68 13.10 -0.29
N ASP A 86 -8.94 13.35 -1.37
CA ASP A 86 -9.51 13.72 -2.66
C ASP A 86 -10.25 12.55 -3.33
N ALA A 87 -9.77 11.32 -3.22
CA ALA A 87 -10.49 10.15 -3.72
C ALA A 87 -11.83 9.96 -3.01
N VAL A 88 -11.86 10.08 -1.68
CA VAL A 88 -13.10 9.97 -0.88
C VAL A 88 -14.05 11.11 -1.23
N VAL A 89 -13.56 12.34 -1.32
CA VAL A 89 -14.37 13.51 -1.70
C VAL A 89 -14.95 13.36 -3.11
N ARG A 90 -14.16 12.92 -4.09
CA ARG A 90 -14.65 12.62 -5.45
C ARG A 90 -15.72 11.53 -5.46
N SER A 91 -15.56 10.50 -4.63
CA SER A 91 -16.55 9.43 -4.51
C SER A 91 -17.87 9.92 -3.92
N ILE A 92 -17.81 10.83 -2.94
CA ILE A 92 -18.97 11.52 -2.36
C ILE A 92 -19.64 12.42 -3.40
N GLU A 93 -18.88 13.19 -4.17
CA GLU A 93 -19.41 14.05 -5.23
C GLU A 93 -20.20 13.23 -6.27
N ALA A 94 -19.65 12.09 -6.70
CA ALA A 94 -20.31 11.18 -7.63
C ALA A 94 -21.59 10.55 -7.07
N ASN A 95 -21.75 10.51 -5.73
CA ASN A 95 -22.86 9.87 -5.03
C ASN A 95 -23.57 10.83 -4.06
N PHE A 96 -23.62 12.13 -4.40
CA PHE A 96 -24.01 13.18 -3.45
C PHE A 96 -25.39 12.96 -2.82
N GLU A 97 -26.40 12.64 -3.62
CA GLU A 97 -27.77 12.42 -3.15
C GLU A 97 -27.80 11.28 -2.11
N ASN A 98 -27.16 10.16 -2.42
CA ASN A 98 -27.03 9.01 -1.51
C ASN A 98 -26.26 9.39 -0.24
N PHE A 99 -25.22 10.22 -0.36
CA PHE A 99 -24.44 10.70 0.78
C PHE A 99 -25.28 11.55 1.73
N VAL A 100 -26.02 12.53 1.22
CA VAL A 100 -26.89 13.41 2.03
C VAL A 100 -28.02 12.61 2.70
N GLN A 101 -28.57 11.62 1.99
CA GLN A 101 -29.61 10.72 2.51
C GLN A 101 -29.06 9.67 3.48
N GLY A 102 -27.74 9.53 3.58
CA GLY A 102 -27.08 8.54 4.44
C GLY A 102 -27.12 7.11 3.91
N GLN A 103 -27.41 6.95 2.62
CA GLN A 103 -27.41 5.66 1.90
C GLN A 103 -26.05 5.34 1.27
N PHE A 104 -25.14 6.32 1.19
CA PHE A 104 -23.77 6.09 0.74
C PHE A 104 -22.91 5.52 1.87
N GLN A 105 -22.26 4.38 1.59
CA GLN A 105 -21.29 3.78 2.51
C GLN A 105 -19.91 4.37 2.27
N LEU A 106 -19.34 4.98 3.31
CA LEU A 106 -17.97 5.46 3.28
C LEU A 106 -16.99 4.28 3.37
N PRO A 107 -15.78 4.40 2.79
CA PRO A 107 -14.75 3.39 2.95
C PRO A 107 -14.44 3.12 4.43
N THR A 108 -14.30 1.83 4.75
CA THR A 108 -14.00 1.33 6.08
C THR A 108 -12.55 0.88 6.20
N GLU A 109 -12.09 0.62 7.43
CA GLU A 109 -10.77 0.03 7.68
C GLU A 109 -10.63 -1.35 6.98
N SER A 110 -11.71 -2.12 6.96
CA SER A 110 -11.80 -3.42 6.28
C SER A 110 -11.56 -3.29 4.77
N ASP A 111 -12.14 -2.26 4.13
CA ASP A 111 -11.93 -1.99 2.70
C ASP A 111 -10.47 -1.65 2.37
N VAL A 112 -9.81 -0.88 3.24
CA VAL A 112 -8.39 -0.53 3.10
C VAL A 112 -7.51 -1.76 3.24
N ALA A 113 -7.73 -2.55 4.29
CA ALA A 113 -6.96 -3.77 4.55
C ALA A 113 -7.14 -4.81 3.42
N GLU A 114 -8.39 -5.03 2.97
CA GLU A 114 -8.69 -5.93 1.86
C GLU A 114 -7.97 -5.47 0.59
N LYS A 115 -8.10 -4.19 0.23
CA LYS A 115 -7.47 -3.63 -0.98
C LYS A 115 -5.95 -3.74 -0.93
N ALA A 116 -5.33 -3.41 0.20
CA ALA A 116 -3.88 -3.48 0.37
C ALA A 116 -3.35 -4.92 0.21
N LEU A 117 -3.97 -5.87 0.93
CA LEU A 117 -3.56 -7.27 0.91
C LEU A 117 -3.79 -7.90 -0.48
N LEU A 118 -4.96 -7.70 -1.08
CA LEU A 118 -5.24 -8.24 -2.41
C LEU A 118 -4.30 -7.66 -3.47
N THR A 119 -4.01 -6.35 -3.43
CA THR A 119 -3.05 -5.73 -4.35
C THR A 119 -1.66 -6.34 -4.17
N LYS A 120 -1.21 -6.53 -2.92
CA LYS A 120 0.08 -7.15 -2.61
C LYS A 120 0.16 -8.59 -3.12
N ILE A 121 -0.90 -9.37 -2.91
CA ILE A 121 -1.01 -10.76 -3.39
C ILE A 121 -0.95 -10.81 -4.92
N GLU A 122 -1.68 -9.96 -5.62
CA GLU A 122 -1.69 -9.92 -7.08
C GLU A 122 -0.31 -9.59 -7.67
N LEU A 123 0.45 -8.72 -7.01
CA LEU A 123 1.83 -8.38 -7.41
C LEU A 123 2.83 -9.53 -7.17
N LEU A 124 2.65 -10.28 -6.09
CA LEU A 124 3.55 -11.39 -5.73
C LEU A 124 3.18 -12.72 -6.39
N LYS A 125 1.90 -12.91 -6.76
CA LYS A 125 1.36 -14.13 -7.38
C LYS A 125 2.22 -14.68 -8.53
N PRO A 126 2.72 -13.87 -9.48
CA PRO A 126 3.50 -14.42 -10.59
C PRO A 126 4.89 -14.94 -10.19
N LEU A 127 5.32 -14.66 -8.95
CA LEU A 127 6.58 -15.11 -8.37
C LEU A 127 6.36 -16.17 -7.28
N ALA A 128 5.11 -16.55 -6.99
CA ALA A 128 4.75 -17.42 -5.87
C ALA A 128 5.52 -18.75 -5.88
N ALA A 129 5.67 -19.39 -7.04
CA ALA A 129 6.41 -20.66 -7.17
C ALA A 129 7.91 -20.54 -6.82
N LEU A 130 8.49 -19.34 -6.97
CA LEU A 130 9.90 -19.06 -6.71
C LEU A 130 10.11 -18.42 -5.34
N TRP A 131 9.03 -17.93 -4.72
CA TRP A 131 9.08 -17.19 -3.47
C TRP A 131 9.58 -17.98 -2.26
N PRO A 132 9.46 -19.33 -2.16
CA PRO A 132 10.11 -20.08 -1.08
C PRO A 132 11.62 -19.84 -1.01
N SER A 133 12.30 -19.69 -2.16
CA SER A 133 13.72 -19.34 -2.19
C SER A 133 14.00 -17.92 -1.70
N ALA A 134 13.09 -16.98 -1.96
CA ALA A 134 13.16 -15.62 -1.43
C ALA A 134 13.00 -15.59 0.10
N VAL A 135 12.05 -16.36 0.63
CA VAL A 135 11.82 -16.50 2.07
C VAL A 135 13.09 -17.00 2.78
N VAL A 136 13.78 -18.00 2.22
CA VAL A 136 15.05 -18.48 2.79
C VAL A 136 16.09 -17.37 2.88
N LEU A 137 16.19 -16.51 1.86
CA LEU A 137 17.11 -15.37 1.86
C LEU A 137 16.71 -14.30 2.91
N GLU A 138 15.42 -14.03 3.05
CA GLU A 138 14.86 -13.05 3.98
C GLU A 138 15.04 -13.45 5.46
N TYR A 139 14.95 -14.75 5.76
CA TYR A 139 15.07 -15.30 7.11
C TYR A 139 16.52 -15.57 7.56
N TYR A 140 17.50 -15.35 6.68
CA TYR A 140 18.90 -15.43 7.08
C TYR A 140 19.19 -14.36 8.15
N PRO A 141 19.88 -14.67 9.27
CA PRO A 141 19.98 -13.76 10.42
C PRO A 141 20.50 -12.34 10.09
N SER A 142 21.41 -12.21 9.12
CA SER A 142 21.93 -10.90 8.70
C SER A 142 20.93 -10.06 7.87
N ASN A 143 19.85 -10.68 7.37
CA ASN A 143 18.84 -10.05 6.52
C ASN A 143 17.54 -9.76 7.28
N VAL A 144 17.21 -10.52 8.34
CA VAL A 144 15.98 -10.36 9.12
C VAL A 144 15.66 -8.91 9.50
N PRO A 145 16.61 -8.08 9.99
CA PRO A 145 16.29 -6.68 10.33
C PRO A 145 15.76 -5.88 9.13
N TYR A 146 16.28 -6.14 7.93
CA TYR A 146 15.87 -5.45 6.70
C TYR A 146 14.52 -5.97 6.19
N THR A 147 14.28 -7.28 6.30
CA THR A 147 12.98 -7.90 6.01
C THR A 147 11.88 -7.34 6.91
N VAL A 148 12.16 -7.18 8.20
CA VAL A 148 11.22 -6.60 9.17
C VAL A 148 10.93 -5.14 8.84
N ILE A 149 11.93 -4.33 8.47
CA ILE A 149 11.72 -2.94 8.04
C ILE A 149 10.81 -2.88 6.80
N ASN A 150 11.05 -3.72 5.79
CA ASN A 150 10.23 -3.73 4.58
C ASN A 150 8.79 -4.19 4.86
N THR A 151 8.61 -5.16 5.76
CA THR A 151 7.28 -5.60 6.20
C THR A 151 6.57 -4.50 6.99
N ALA A 152 7.29 -3.83 7.90
CA ALA A 152 6.77 -2.71 8.68
C ALA A 152 6.34 -1.56 7.76
N GLU A 153 7.09 -1.23 6.72
CA GLU A 153 6.71 -0.19 5.75
C GLU A 153 5.35 -0.46 5.09
N PHE A 154 5.10 -1.71 4.67
CA PHE A 154 3.80 -2.12 4.11
C PHE A 154 2.67 -2.01 5.13
N VAL A 155 2.92 -2.54 6.34
CA VAL A 155 1.94 -2.55 7.42
C VAL A 155 1.60 -1.12 7.84
N ASP A 156 2.60 -0.29 8.06
CA ASP A 156 2.46 1.11 8.48
C ASP A 156 1.72 1.94 7.46
N THR A 157 2.07 1.77 6.18
CA THR A 157 1.37 2.45 5.10
C THR A 157 -0.10 2.08 5.12
N THR A 158 -0.44 0.80 5.27
CA THR A 158 -1.84 0.36 5.27
C THR A 158 -2.59 0.85 6.50
N VAL A 159 -2.01 0.72 7.71
CA VAL A 159 -2.61 1.19 8.96
C VAL A 159 -2.81 2.71 8.94
N TYR A 160 -1.89 3.45 8.32
CA TYR A 160 -2.03 4.88 8.08
C TYR A 160 -3.30 5.20 7.28
N TYR A 161 -3.57 4.47 6.20
CA TYR A 161 -4.82 4.65 5.44
C TYR A 161 -6.06 4.18 6.21
N MET A 162 -5.95 3.13 7.03
CA MET A 162 -7.06 2.66 7.87
C MET A 162 -7.48 3.73 8.88
N GLU A 163 -6.54 4.29 9.65
CA GLU A 163 -6.85 5.41 10.55
C GLU A 163 -7.42 6.61 9.79
N ARG A 164 -6.84 6.91 8.63
CA ARG A 164 -7.30 8.02 7.77
C ARG A 164 -8.76 7.86 7.38
N VAL A 165 -9.19 6.69 6.90
CA VAL A 165 -10.59 6.48 6.50
C VAL A 165 -11.54 6.46 7.69
N ASN A 166 -11.10 5.92 8.83
CA ASN A 166 -11.90 5.97 10.06
C ASN A 166 -12.13 7.41 10.53
N ALA A 167 -11.05 8.21 10.61
CA ALA A 167 -11.14 9.62 10.98
C ALA A 167 -11.99 10.43 9.99
N LEU A 168 -11.89 10.13 8.69
CA LEU A 168 -12.77 10.74 7.68
C LEU A 168 -14.23 10.39 7.93
N SER A 169 -14.54 9.13 8.21
CA SER A 169 -15.92 8.69 8.49
C SER A 169 -16.53 9.44 9.68
N GLU A 170 -15.76 9.60 10.76
CA GLU A 170 -16.17 10.36 11.94
C GLU A 170 -16.42 11.84 11.63
N LEU A 171 -15.54 12.47 10.84
CA LEU A 171 -15.63 13.89 10.47
C LEU A 171 -16.72 14.18 9.43
N LEU A 172 -16.99 13.24 8.53
CA LEU A 172 -17.98 13.39 7.46
C LEU A 172 -19.42 13.28 7.99
N GLY A 173 -19.64 12.67 9.15
CA GLY A 173 -20.95 12.63 9.81
C GLY A 173 -21.53 14.03 10.11
N PRO A 174 -20.79 14.91 10.81
CA PRO A 174 -21.13 16.33 10.96
C PRO A 174 -21.27 17.07 9.63
N ALA A 175 -20.32 16.89 8.69
CA ALA A 175 -20.36 17.54 7.39
C ALA A 175 -21.64 17.20 6.61
N ARG A 176 -22.05 15.92 6.63
CA ARG A 176 -23.30 15.44 6.04
C ARG A 176 -24.53 16.14 6.64
N ARG A 177 -24.56 16.35 7.96
CA ARG A 177 -25.67 17.06 8.62
C ARG A 177 -25.78 18.51 8.16
N ILE A 178 -24.65 19.20 8.00
CA ILE A 178 -24.59 20.57 7.48
C ILE A 178 -25.04 20.62 6.01
N LEU A 179 -24.61 19.66 5.20
CA LEU A 179 -25.04 19.57 3.80
C LEU A 179 -26.53 19.27 3.68
N LYS A 180 -27.06 18.38 4.53
CA LYS A 180 -28.50 18.09 4.58
C LYS A 180 -29.32 19.31 4.96
N SER A 181 -28.91 20.08 5.98
CA SER A 181 -29.64 21.30 6.36
C SER A 181 -29.60 22.37 5.26
N LYS A 182 -28.46 22.53 4.58
CA LYS A 182 -28.34 23.41 3.41
C LYS A 182 -29.20 22.95 2.24
N ALA A 183 -29.23 21.65 1.94
CA ALA A 183 -30.04 21.08 0.88
C ALA A 183 -31.55 21.25 1.16
N MET A 184 -31.97 21.10 2.42
CA MET A 184 -33.37 21.37 2.82
C MET A 184 -33.71 22.85 2.71
N ALA A 185 -32.80 23.76 3.08
CA ALA A 185 -33.00 25.20 2.94
C ALA A 185 -33.04 25.66 1.47
N SER A 186 -32.22 25.06 0.59
CA SER A 186 -32.20 25.39 -0.84
C SER A 186 -33.36 24.79 -1.63
N HIS A 187 -33.89 23.64 -1.22
CA HIS A 187 -35.15 23.09 -1.76
C HIS A 187 -36.35 24.01 -1.51
N VAL A 188 -36.29 24.88 -0.50
CA VAL A 188 -37.31 25.91 -0.26
C VAL A 188 -37.14 27.11 -1.21
N GLN A 189 -36.00 27.26 -1.90
CA GLN A 189 -35.70 28.46 -2.69
C GLN A 189 -35.49 28.28 -4.20
N PHE A 190 -35.00 27.17 -4.78
CA PHE A 190 -34.86 27.11 -6.26
C PHE A 190 -34.73 25.68 -6.82
N SER A 191 -35.54 25.35 -7.83
CA SER A 191 -35.30 24.22 -8.74
C SER A 191 -34.33 24.65 -9.84
N GLY A 192 -33.08 24.19 -9.81
CA GLY A 192 -32.17 24.44 -10.93
C GLY A 192 -30.75 23.97 -10.70
N THR A 193 -30.26 23.13 -11.62
CA THR A 193 -28.86 22.76 -11.90
C THR A 193 -28.13 21.87 -10.87
N LYS A 194 -28.14 20.55 -11.14
CA LYS A 194 -27.41 19.51 -10.39
C LYS A 194 -25.88 19.72 -10.36
N ASP A 195 -25.29 20.29 -11.42
CA ASP A 195 -23.83 20.41 -11.55
C ASP A 195 -23.21 21.45 -10.60
N ILE A 196 -23.97 22.48 -10.22
CA ILE A 196 -23.50 23.54 -9.31
C ILE A 196 -23.48 23.05 -7.86
N ALA A 197 -24.43 22.18 -7.48
CA ALA A 197 -24.52 21.61 -6.14
C ALA A 197 -23.35 20.65 -5.83
N GLY A 198 -22.91 19.86 -6.81
CA GLY A 198 -21.74 18.98 -6.67
C GLY A 198 -20.43 19.75 -6.47
N ALA A 199 -20.19 20.78 -7.29
CA ALA A 199 -19.00 21.61 -7.20
C ALA A 199 -18.92 22.43 -5.88
N ALA A 200 -20.04 23.00 -5.43
CA ALA A 200 -20.11 23.71 -4.15
C ALA A 200 -19.88 22.78 -2.95
N THR A 201 -20.36 21.53 -3.04
CA THR A 201 -20.13 20.50 -2.03
C THR A 201 -18.67 20.07 -1.98
N SER A 202 -18.05 19.83 -3.15
CA SER A 202 -16.61 19.55 -3.27
C SER A 202 -15.77 20.58 -2.54
N SER A 203 -16.02 21.86 -2.85
CA SER A 203 -15.31 22.98 -2.26
C SER A 203 -15.51 23.01 -0.75
N PHE A 204 -16.74 22.82 -0.28
CA PHE A 204 -17.03 22.77 1.15
C PHE A 204 -16.29 21.62 1.85
N LEU A 205 -16.35 20.40 1.32
CA LEU A 205 -15.69 19.24 1.93
C LEU A 205 -14.17 19.38 1.92
N LYS A 206 -13.58 19.87 0.82
CA LYS A 206 -12.14 20.16 0.74
C LYS A 206 -11.72 21.20 1.77
N SER A 207 -12.49 22.29 1.91
CA SER A 207 -12.23 23.31 2.94
C SER A 207 -12.42 22.76 4.35
N PHE A 208 -13.45 21.95 4.59
CA PHE A 208 -13.75 21.35 5.89
C PHE A 208 -12.66 20.37 6.35
N LEU A 209 -12.08 19.62 5.41
CA LEU A 209 -11.02 18.64 5.68
C LEU A 209 -9.61 19.22 5.59
N HIS A 210 -9.50 20.50 5.24
CA HIS A 210 -8.21 21.17 5.07
C HIS A 210 -7.47 21.28 6.40
N GLY A 211 -6.16 21.00 6.40
CA GLY A 211 -5.31 21.10 7.59
C GLY A 211 -5.53 20.03 8.68
N LEU A 212 -6.55 19.17 8.57
CA LEU A 212 -6.80 18.13 9.57
C LEU A 212 -5.85 16.93 9.38
N PRO A 213 -5.04 16.56 10.40
CA PRO A 213 -4.31 15.29 10.40
C PRO A 213 -5.33 14.15 10.60
N LEU A 214 -5.37 13.22 9.66
CA LEU A 214 -6.33 12.11 9.69
C LEU A 214 -5.74 10.81 10.24
N SER A 215 -4.44 10.80 10.54
CA SER A 215 -3.79 9.69 11.23
C SER A 215 -2.77 10.30 12.19
N SER A 216 -2.76 9.78 13.41
CA SER A 216 -1.79 10.13 14.44
C SER A 216 -0.51 9.29 14.29
N GLY A 217 -0.58 8.17 13.57
CA GLY A 217 0.55 7.27 13.40
C GLY A 217 0.86 6.56 14.74
N PRO A 218 2.11 6.13 14.95
CA PRO A 218 2.50 5.43 16.17
C PRO A 218 2.46 6.31 17.44
N HIS A 219 2.29 7.62 17.30
CA HIS A 219 2.37 8.59 18.39
C HIS A 219 1.04 9.36 18.54
N VAL A 220 0.64 9.62 19.78
CA VAL A 220 -0.43 10.56 20.12
C VAL A 220 0.22 11.79 20.75
N GLY A 221 0.09 12.96 20.13
CA GLY A 221 0.72 14.19 20.64
C GLY A 221 2.25 14.11 20.73
N HIS A 222 2.84 14.70 21.78
CA HIS A 222 4.29 14.90 21.87
C HIS A 222 5.10 13.72 22.44
N SER A 223 4.47 12.69 23.03
CA SER A 223 5.23 11.61 23.68
C SER A 223 4.47 10.32 24.01
N SER A 224 3.15 10.24 23.82
CA SER A 224 2.42 9.01 24.13
C SER A 224 2.33 8.09 22.91
N ILE A 225 2.34 6.79 23.17
CA ILE A 225 2.21 5.75 22.15
C ILE A 225 0.72 5.55 21.87
N ASN A 226 0.34 5.36 20.61
CA ASN A 226 -1.02 4.97 20.24
C ASN A 226 -1.17 3.44 20.33
N PRO A 227 -1.77 2.85 21.39
CA PRO A 227 -1.89 1.39 21.51
C PRO A 227 -2.75 0.79 20.39
N SER A 228 -3.76 1.53 19.89
CA SER A 228 -4.62 1.07 18.80
C SER A 228 -3.86 0.93 17.48
N TRP A 229 -2.89 1.82 17.23
CA TRP A 229 -1.98 1.73 16.07
C TRP A 229 -1.18 0.42 16.09
N PHE A 230 -0.59 0.08 17.25
CA PHE A 230 0.20 -1.13 17.39
C PHE A 230 -0.66 -2.40 17.32
N LEU A 231 -1.89 -2.37 17.83
CA LEU A 231 -2.83 -3.48 17.67
C LEU A 231 -3.14 -3.72 16.18
N LYS A 232 -3.48 -2.65 15.44
CA LYS A 232 -3.71 -2.72 13.99
C LYS A 232 -2.49 -3.20 13.22
N ARG A 233 -1.28 -2.75 13.60
CA ARG A 233 -0.02 -3.23 13.02
C ARG A 233 0.12 -4.75 13.18
N VAL A 234 -0.11 -5.28 14.38
CA VAL A 234 0.01 -6.72 14.66
C VAL A 234 -1.05 -7.51 13.89
N GLN A 235 -2.30 -7.06 13.91
CA GLN A 235 -3.40 -7.69 13.17
C GLN A 235 -3.08 -7.75 11.67
N LEU A 236 -2.65 -6.65 11.07
CA LEU A 236 -2.34 -6.61 9.65
C LEU A 236 -1.10 -7.43 9.29
N ALA A 237 -0.05 -7.39 10.12
CA ALA A 237 1.14 -8.22 9.92
C ALA A 237 0.79 -9.71 9.95
N ALA A 238 -0.08 -10.13 10.88
CA ALA A 238 -0.58 -11.50 10.96
C ALA A 238 -1.39 -11.87 9.70
N LEU A 239 -2.32 -11.01 9.27
CA LEU A 239 -3.09 -11.22 8.03
C LEU A 239 -2.20 -11.35 6.80
N TYR A 240 -1.19 -10.48 6.68
CA TYR A 240 -0.21 -10.53 5.59
C TYR A 240 0.59 -11.83 5.62
N GLY A 241 1.06 -12.26 6.79
CA GLY A 241 1.74 -13.55 6.96
C GLY A 241 0.85 -14.73 6.57
N THR A 242 -0.41 -14.75 7.01
CA THR A 242 -1.37 -15.80 6.64
C THR A 242 -1.67 -15.82 5.14
N ALA A 243 -1.90 -14.66 4.53
CA ALA A 243 -2.19 -14.56 3.11
C ALA A 243 -0.99 -14.95 2.24
N THR A 244 0.22 -14.54 2.61
CA THR A 244 1.44 -14.94 1.90
C THR A 244 1.74 -16.42 2.06
N ALA A 245 1.60 -16.98 3.27
CA ALA A 245 1.73 -18.42 3.48
C ALA A 245 0.70 -19.23 2.68
N SER A 246 -0.56 -18.79 2.64
CA SER A 246 -1.61 -19.38 1.80
C SER A 246 -1.22 -19.33 0.32
N LEU A 247 -0.73 -18.19 -0.18
CA LEU A 247 -0.33 -18.02 -1.58
C LEU A 247 0.74 -19.03 -2.01
N LEU A 248 1.66 -19.39 -1.12
CA LEU A 248 2.72 -20.36 -1.42
C LEU A 248 2.19 -21.78 -1.63
N GLY A 249 1.08 -22.13 -0.98
CA GLY A 249 0.43 -23.44 -1.10
C GLY A 249 -0.77 -23.47 -2.04
N ASP A 250 -1.13 -22.34 -2.66
CA ASP A 250 -2.38 -22.20 -3.41
C ASP A 250 -2.24 -22.74 -4.84
N ALA A 251 -2.84 -23.91 -5.08
CA ALA A 251 -2.92 -24.54 -6.40
C ALA A 251 -4.17 -24.11 -7.21
N SER A 252 -5.04 -23.28 -6.64
CA SER A 252 -6.29 -22.86 -7.29
C SER A 252 -6.02 -21.89 -8.46
N ARG A 253 -6.95 -21.85 -9.41
CA ARG A 253 -6.83 -20.98 -10.59
C ARG A 253 -6.75 -19.52 -10.16
N ASN A 254 -5.66 -18.84 -10.55
CA ASN A 254 -5.41 -17.44 -10.20
C ASN A 254 -5.41 -17.16 -8.69
N ALA A 255 -4.95 -18.09 -7.85
CA ALA A 255 -4.94 -17.96 -6.39
C ALA A 255 -6.32 -17.55 -5.82
N ALA A 256 -7.38 -18.22 -6.29
CA ALA A 256 -8.76 -17.96 -5.88
C ALA A 256 -8.97 -18.23 -4.39
N ASP A 257 -8.38 -19.31 -3.87
CA ASP A 257 -8.53 -19.73 -2.49
C ASP A 257 -7.85 -18.73 -1.54
N THR A 258 -6.64 -18.29 -1.86
CA THR A 258 -5.94 -17.25 -1.09
C THR A 258 -6.73 -15.94 -1.10
N ARG A 259 -7.27 -15.51 -2.24
CA ARG A 259 -8.10 -14.29 -2.29
C ARG A 259 -9.37 -14.44 -1.45
N ALA A 260 -10.04 -15.60 -1.51
CA ALA A 260 -11.23 -15.86 -0.71
C ALA A 260 -10.90 -15.88 0.79
N LEU A 261 -9.79 -16.50 1.18
CA LEU A 261 -9.28 -16.50 2.54
C LEU A 261 -9.00 -15.06 3.00
N THR A 262 -8.22 -14.29 2.24
CA THR A 262 -7.89 -12.89 2.58
C THR A 262 -9.15 -12.07 2.85
N ARG A 263 -10.16 -12.12 1.98
CA ARG A 263 -11.42 -11.39 2.20
C ARG A 263 -12.15 -11.83 3.46
N LYS A 264 -12.22 -13.15 3.70
CA LYS A 264 -12.91 -13.69 4.88
C LYS A 264 -12.22 -13.28 6.17
N VAL A 265 -10.89 -13.39 6.23
CA VAL A 265 -10.15 -13.08 7.46
C VAL A 265 -10.08 -11.57 7.70
N VAL A 266 -9.96 -10.74 6.65
CA VAL A 266 -10.05 -9.28 6.79
C VAL A 266 -11.38 -8.88 7.44
N LYS A 267 -12.51 -9.36 6.92
CA LYS A 267 -13.85 -9.08 7.49
C LYS A 267 -14.07 -9.63 8.90
N ALA A 268 -13.33 -10.66 9.30
CA ALA A 268 -13.41 -11.22 10.64
C ALA A 268 -12.59 -10.41 11.65
N VAL A 269 -11.57 -9.68 11.20
CA VAL A 269 -10.65 -8.92 12.05
C VAL A 269 -11.03 -7.43 12.10
N PHE A 270 -11.54 -6.87 11.01
CA PHE A 270 -11.94 -5.46 10.84
C PHE A 270 -13.37 -5.36 10.30
#